data_AF-A0A8J6RUZ3-F1
#
_entry.id   AF-A0A8J6RUZ3-F1
#
_cell.length_a   1.000
_cell.length_b   1.000
_cell.length_c   1.000
_cell.angle_alpha   90.00
_cell.angle_beta   90.00
_cell.angle_gamma   90.00
#
_symmetry.space_group_name_H-M   'P 1'
#
loop_
_entity.id
_entity.type
_entity.pdbx_description
1 polymer ?
#
loop_
_entity_poly.entity_id
_entity_poly.type
_entity_poly.pdbx_seq_one_letter_code
_entity_poly.pdbx_strand_id
1 'polypeptide(L)'
;MDSQLRATERQFLEAIALQLNLTGDSLAAFLARFSRENADRENLTLVSFIAWNNKPVDGAQKLQDELARICKALEKNGCPIDGQKTRGRAPKGQSPWEQAYKWLWESRFPEWQYTQQPVVEQGETRGNGQADIDALVQQVRSRLLPFITASDSPIGTMKMLSVNRSVPVNEIYIDLNVFEQLSCSHFSDLRQEFDPNNREEFDRLGLSQVKKERKAAIPVVKEHRKLMVVGKPGAGKTTFLKSLAVECIQSKTELFADLVPLFVTLREFAEEARRTQSWNLLDYLRLLLAEQWNGCDRASAEKILTHGRSLVLLDGLDEVPPEDLENAIDAVRDFGYKSNRLVITCRTQSQQELDGFTDVEVADFTPEQVDRFVDKWFKIVDSGSQASLAPQLQQQLRAEENNPIAELTITPVLLNLICAVFRDEQGNLPKKRFQLYEKGMRHLLERLKRTPIDERLTIDVKEEFLAELALTLFEKNDYFPEQQTLEKFIRDYFVVERSVATRILKAFETETGLLIERSAGYWSFSHLTFHEYFTALKADKLNHSEMTQRLKKYRFEKRWYEVFLLIAEIKGNEQG
;
A
#
# COMPACT_ATOMS: atom_id res chain seq x y z
N MET A 1 -4.51 -47.81 -7.89
CA MET A 1 -5.46 -46.67 -7.94
C MET A 1 -6.29 -46.58 -6.66
N ASP A 2 -6.96 -47.66 -6.27
CA ASP A 2 -7.88 -47.67 -5.13
C ASP A 2 -7.21 -47.53 -3.73
N SER A 3 -5.94 -47.91 -3.57
CA SER A 3 -5.17 -47.71 -2.33
C SER A 3 -4.60 -46.29 -2.17
N GLN A 4 -4.22 -45.66 -3.27
CA GLN A 4 -3.71 -44.28 -3.29
C GLN A 4 -4.84 -43.28 -3.02
N LEU A 5 -6.00 -43.48 -3.65
CA LEU A 5 -7.18 -42.64 -3.41
C LEU A 5 -7.56 -42.63 -1.92
N ARG A 6 -7.57 -43.82 -1.29
CA ARG A 6 -7.89 -43.98 0.13
C ARG A 6 -6.86 -43.36 1.07
N ALA A 7 -5.58 -43.36 0.68
CA ALA A 7 -4.54 -42.65 1.43
C ALA A 7 -4.73 -41.13 1.35
N THR A 8 -5.05 -40.59 0.17
CA THR A 8 -5.32 -39.16 -0.03
C THR A 8 -6.58 -38.68 0.71
N GLU A 9 -7.65 -39.48 0.68
CA GLU A 9 -8.89 -39.20 1.40
C GLU A 9 -8.68 -39.18 2.93
N ARG A 10 -7.84 -40.07 3.45
CA ARG A 10 -7.48 -40.08 4.87
C ARG A 10 -6.63 -38.88 5.26
N GLN A 11 -5.64 -38.51 4.46
CA GLN A 11 -4.80 -37.33 4.68
C GLN A 11 -5.63 -36.04 4.70
N PHE A 12 -6.65 -35.94 3.85
CA PHE A 12 -7.59 -34.82 3.86
C PHE A 12 -8.31 -34.70 5.19
N LEU A 13 -8.95 -35.78 5.65
CA LEU A 13 -9.69 -35.75 6.92
C LEU A 13 -8.76 -35.47 8.10
N GLU A 14 -7.54 -36.01 8.11
CA GLU A 14 -6.55 -35.71 9.16
C GLU A 14 -6.14 -34.23 9.16
N ALA A 15 -5.96 -33.61 7.99
CA ALA A 15 -5.65 -32.18 7.88
C ALA A 15 -6.81 -31.28 8.35
N ILE A 16 -8.05 -31.62 8.00
CA ILE A 16 -9.23 -30.90 8.49
C ILE A 16 -9.40 -31.07 9.99
N ALA A 17 -9.16 -32.27 10.53
CA ALA A 17 -9.26 -32.50 11.96
C ALA A 17 -8.25 -31.67 12.77
N LEU A 18 -7.04 -31.48 12.24
CA LEU A 18 -6.03 -30.58 12.81
C LEU A 18 -6.49 -29.12 12.80
N GLN A 19 -7.04 -28.63 11.69
CA GLN A 19 -7.59 -27.26 11.61
C GLN A 19 -8.71 -27.01 12.63
N LEU A 20 -9.52 -28.03 12.90
CA LEU A 20 -10.62 -27.99 13.85
C LEU A 20 -10.19 -28.27 15.30
N ASN A 21 -8.89 -28.51 15.55
CA ASN A 21 -8.33 -28.92 16.85
C ASN A 21 -9.04 -30.16 17.46
N LEU A 22 -9.47 -31.10 16.64
CA LEU A 22 -10.11 -32.34 17.12
C LEU A 22 -9.05 -33.29 17.67
N THR A 23 -9.28 -33.79 18.89
CA THR A 23 -8.35 -34.71 19.58
C THR A 23 -9.11 -35.88 20.20
N GLY A 24 -8.38 -36.97 20.48
CA GLY A 24 -8.92 -38.14 21.18
C GLY A 24 -10.16 -38.75 20.53
N ASP A 25 -11.23 -38.92 21.31
CA ASP A 25 -12.48 -39.55 20.86
C ASP A 25 -13.18 -38.77 19.73
N SER A 26 -13.07 -37.43 19.71
CA SER A 26 -13.64 -36.60 18.63
C SER A 26 -12.90 -36.79 17.31
N LEU A 27 -11.57 -36.93 17.35
CA LEU A 27 -10.76 -37.24 16.17
C LEU A 27 -11.12 -38.63 15.62
N ALA A 28 -11.22 -39.62 16.49
CA ALA A 28 -11.55 -40.99 16.11
C ALA A 28 -12.97 -41.09 15.51
N ALA A 29 -13.94 -40.40 16.10
CA ALA A 29 -15.30 -40.32 15.57
C ALA A 29 -15.36 -39.57 14.23
N PHE A 30 -14.58 -38.50 14.07
CA PHE A 30 -14.51 -37.72 12.83
C PHE A 30 -13.95 -38.55 11.67
N LEU A 31 -12.76 -39.13 11.83
CA LEU A 31 -12.12 -39.93 10.79
C LEU A 31 -12.97 -41.14 10.39
N ALA A 32 -13.68 -41.76 11.35
CA ALA A 32 -14.54 -42.89 11.09
C ALA A 32 -15.83 -42.50 10.36
N ARG A 33 -16.58 -41.48 10.84
CA ARG A 33 -17.89 -41.15 10.27
C ARG A 33 -17.79 -40.45 8.91
N PHE A 34 -16.77 -39.61 8.73
CA PHE A 34 -16.63 -38.77 7.54
C PHE A 34 -15.79 -39.41 6.42
N SER A 35 -15.28 -40.63 6.63
CA SER A 35 -14.70 -41.44 5.56
C SER A 35 -15.76 -41.86 4.53
N ARG A 36 -15.42 -41.81 3.23
CA ARG A 36 -16.32 -42.22 2.14
C ARG A 36 -16.75 -43.68 2.23
N GLU A 37 -15.89 -44.56 2.73
CA GLU A 37 -16.19 -45.99 2.93
C GLU A 37 -17.31 -46.23 3.96
N ASN A 38 -17.59 -45.22 4.78
CA ASN A 38 -18.51 -45.26 5.91
C ASN A 38 -19.72 -44.35 5.73
N ALA A 39 -19.86 -43.69 4.58
CA ALA A 39 -20.92 -42.71 4.29
C ALA A 39 -22.31 -43.27 4.63
N ASP A 40 -22.62 -44.45 4.10
CA ASP A 40 -23.94 -45.10 4.21
C ASP A 40 -24.06 -46.08 5.39
N ARG A 41 -23.01 -46.23 6.21
CA ARG A 41 -23.04 -47.17 7.34
C ARG A 41 -23.84 -46.59 8.51
N GLU A 42 -24.62 -47.44 9.16
CA GLU A 42 -25.35 -47.05 10.37
C GLU A 42 -24.39 -46.73 11.52
N ASN A 43 -24.71 -45.69 12.30
CA ASN A 43 -23.89 -45.27 13.45
C ASN A 43 -23.66 -46.43 14.44
N LEU A 44 -24.65 -47.29 14.68
CA LEU A 44 -24.51 -48.48 15.53
C LEU A 44 -23.43 -49.45 15.06
N THR A 45 -23.27 -49.57 13.74
CA THR A 45 -22.25 -50.42 13.13
C THR A 45 -20.87 -49.75 13.24
N LEU A 46 -20.81 -48.42 13.06
CA LEU A 46 -19.57 -47.63 13.12
C LEU A 46 -18.90 -47.63 14.50
N VAL A 47 -19.69 -47.69 15.57
CA VAL A 47 -19.18 -47.74 16.96
C VAL A 47 -18.15 -48.86 17.15
N SER A 48 -18.35 -50.01 16.49
CA SER A 48 -17.44 -51.16 16.58
C SER A 48 -16.12 -50.99 15.85
N PHE A 49 -16.02 -50.02 14.94
CA PHE A 49 -14.84 -49.71 14.14
C PHE A 49 -14.03 -48.52 14.69
N ILE A 50 -14.55 -47.79 15.68
CA ILE A 50 -13.88 -46.63 16.29
C ILE A 50 -12.99 -47.09 17.44
N ALA A 51 -11.70 -46.74 17.37
CA ALA A 51 -10.76 -46.94 18.46
C ALA A 51 -10.94 -45.85 19.53
N TRP A 52 -11.87 -46.08 20.47
CA TRP A 52 -12.14 -45.16 21.57
C TRP A 52 -10.98 -45.15 22.59
N ASN A 53 -10.63 -43.97 23.10
CA ASN A 53 -9.66 -43.81 24.19
C ASN A 53 -10.10 -44.54 25.45
N ASN A 54 -11.41 -44.50 25.74
CA ASN A 54 -12.07 -45.29 26.79
C ASN A 54 -13.26 -46.02 26.20
N LYS A 55 -13.33 -47.35 26.39
CA LYS A 55 -14.46 -48.18 25.92
C LYS A 55 -15.78 -47.65 26.51
N PRO A 56 -16.72 -47.17 25.67
CA PRO A 56 -17.98 -46.63 26.15
C PRO A 56 -18.90 -47.73 26.66
N VAL A 57 -19.69 -47.42 27.69
CA VAL A 57 -20.79 -48.27 28.18
C VAL A 57 -21.93 -48.32 27.16
N ASP A 58 -22.20 -47.18 26.50
CA ASP A 58 -23.09 -47.05 25.35
C ASP A 58 -22.36 -46.27 24.25
N GLY A 59 -21.81 -47.00 23.27
CA GLY A 59 -21.06 -46.38 22.18
C GLY A 59 -21.94 -45.64 21.17
N ALA A 60 -23.22 -45.97 21.07
CA ALA A 60 -24.14 -45.31 20.14
C ALA A 60 -24.42 -43.88 20.59
N GLN A 61 -24.71 -43.71 21.89
CA GLN A 61 -24.91 -42.39 22.49
C GLN A 61 -23.61 -41.56 22.45
N LYS A 62 -22.46 -42.17 22.78
CA LYS A 62 -21.16 -41.47 22.74
C LYS A 62 -20.82 -40.96 21.35
N LEU A 63 -21.04 -41.76 20.29
CA LEU A 63 -20.82 -41.33 18.92
C LEU A 63 -21.74 -40.16 18.53
N GLN A 64 -23.00 -40.19 18.97
CA GLN A 64 -23.93 -39.11 18.69
C GLN A 64 -23.50 -37.79 19.36
N ASP A 65 -23.02 -37.83 20.59
CA ASP A 65 -22.53 -36.65 21.32
C ASP A 65 -21.27 -36.06 20.67
N GLU A 66 -20.35 -36.91 20.22
CA GLU A 66 -19.15 -36.47 19.50
C GLU A 66 -19.48 -35.87 18.13
N LEU A 67 -20.42 -36.46 17.38
CA LEU A 67 -20.87 -35.90 16.10
C LEU A 67 -21.53 -34.53 16.26
N ALA A 68 -22.27 -34.30 17.35
CA ALA A 68 -22.82 -32.98 17.65
C ALA A 68 -21.73 -31.92 17.89
N ARG A 69 -20.66 -32.29 18.63
CA ARG A 69 -19.50 -31.41 18.87
C ARG A 69 -18.76 -31.08 17.58
N ILE A 70 -18.52 -32.10 16.76
CA ILE A 70 -17.85 -31.98 15.45
C ILE A 70 -18.66 -31.08 14.52
N CYS A 71 -19.98 -31.29 14.41
CA CYS A 71 -20.83 -30.47 13.55
C CYS A 71 -20.82 -29.00 13.99
N LYS A 72 -20.85 -28.72 15.30
CA LYS A 72 -20.74 -27.37 15.83
C LYS A 72 -19.38 -26.71 15.53
N ALA A 73 -18.29 -27.49 15.56
CA ALA A 73 -16.96 -27.01 15.18
C ALA A 73 -16.88 -26.69 13.69
N LEU A 74 -17.50 -27.52 12.83
CA LEU A 74 -17.58 -27.31 11.39
C LEU A 74 -18.45 -26.09 11.04
N GLU A 75 -19.59 -25.90 11.71
CA GLU A 75 -20.47 -24.73 11.55
C GLU A 75 -19.73 -23.42 11.86
N LYS A 76 -18.95 -23.39 12.96
CA LYS A 76 -18.09 -22.25 13.32
C LYS A 76 -17.03 -21.94 12.25
N ASN A 77 -16.66 -22.93 11.42
CA ASN A 77 -15.68 -22.81 10.34
C ASN A 77 -16.35 -22.69 8.95
N GLY A 78 -17.60 -22.21 8.90
CA GLY A 78 -18.27 -21.85 7.65
C GLY A 78 -19.02 -23.00 6.96
N CYS A 79 -19.18 -24.15 7.61
CA CYS A 79 -20.04 -25.22 7.08
C CYS A 79 -21.52 -24.83 7.22
N PRO A 80 -22.32 -24.81 6.13
CA PRO A 80 -23.74 -24.50 6.18
C PRO A 80 -24.50 -25.70 6.76
N ILE A 81 -24.82 -25.64 8.05
CA ILE A 81 -25.66 -26.63 8.72
C ILE A 81 -26.99 -25.97 9.08
N ASP A 82 -28.07 -26.42 8.46
CA ASP A 82 -29.41 -25.91 8.78
C ASP A 82 -29.83 -26.35 10.18
N GLY A 83 -29.92 -25.39 11.10
CA GLY A 83 -30.27 -25.62 12.50
C GLY A 83 -31.65 -26.28 12.66
N GLN A 84 -31.70 -27.38 13.41
CA GLN A 84 -32.94 -28.10 13.75
C GLN A 84 -33.94 -27.19 14.50
N LYS A 85 -34.89 -26.58 13.78
CA LYS A 85 -36.16 -26.11 14.35
C LYS A 85 -37.24 -27.16 14.13
N THR A 86 -37.19 -28.28 14.85
CA THR A 86 -38.38 -29.12 15.13
C THR A 86 -38.00 -30.25 16.09
N ARG A 87 -38.75 -30.41 17.19
CA ARG A 87 -38.66 -31.61 18.04
C ARG A 87 -39.15 -32.82 17.23
N GLY A 88 -38.23 -33.66 16.76
CA GLY A 88 -38.50 -34.88 16.01
C GLY A 88 -37.24 -35.43 15.33
N ARG A 89 -37.25 -36.70 14.93
CA ARG A 89 -36.12 -37.33 14.20
C ARG A 89 -36.04 -36.70 12.81
N ALA A 90 -34.89 -36.11 12.46
CA ALA A 90 -34.69 -35.45 11.17
C ALA A 90 -34.94 -36.42 9.99
N PRO A 91 -35.50 -35.94 8.86
CA PRO A 91 -35.67 -36.74 7.65
C PRO A 91 -34.33 -37.31 7.15
N LYS A 92 -34.37 -38.46 6.48
CA LYS A 92 -33.19 -39.12 5.89
C LYS A 92 -32.52 -38.17 4.88
N GLY A 93 -31.23 -37.86 5.07
CA GLY A 93 -30.48 -36.91 4.23
C GLY A 93 -30.48 -35.45 4.73
N GLN A 94 -31.10 -35.15 5.88
CA GLN A 94 -31.12 -33.81 6.47
C GLN A 94 -30.45 -33.73 7.84
N SER A 95 -29.76 -34.79 8.29
CA SER A 95 -29.08 -34.73 9.58
C SER A 95 -27.84 -33.82 9.51
N PRO A 96 -27.48 -33.13 10.62
CA PRO A 96 -26.36 -32.19 10.63
C PRO A 96 -25.03 -32.77 10.13
N TRP A 97 -24.77 -34.04 10.44
CA TRP A 97 -23.54 -34.70 9.99
C TRP A 97 -23.57 -35.06 8.49
N GLU A 98 -24.75 -35.33 7.90
CA GLU A 98 -24.91 -35.57 6.45
C GLU A 98 -24.63 -34.29 5.66
N GLN A 99 -25.11 -33.15 6.13
CA GLN A 99 -24.85 -31.84 5.53
C GLN A 99 -23.36 -31.49 5.62
N ALA A 100 -22.76 -31.69 6.79
CA ALA A 100 -21.33 -31.52 7.01
C ALA A 100 -20.48 -32.46 6.13
N TYR A 101 -20.92 -33.71 5.94
CA TYR A 101 -20.26 -34.68 5.09
C TYR A 101 -20.28 -34.21 3.62
N LYS A 102 -21.43 -33.76 3.14
CA LYS A 102 -21.58 -33.24 1.78
C LYS A 102 -20.67 -32.04 1.54
N TRP A 103 -20.67 -31.06 2.44
CA TRP A 103 -19.81 -29.88 2.35
C TRP A 103 -18.31 -30.22 2.35
N LEU A 104 -17.88 -31.16 3.21
CA LEU A 104 -16.48 -31.59 3.26
C LEU A 104 -16.02 -32.19 1.93
N TRP A 105 -16.83 -33.06 1.31
CA TRP A 105 -16.41 -33.78 0.12
C TRP A 105 -16.69 -33.07 -1.20
N GLU A 106 -17.74 -32.25 -1.28
CA GLU A 106 -18.09 -31.52 -2.50
C GLU A 106 -17.41 -30.15 -2.59
N SER A 107 -17.06 -29.53 -1.46
CA SER A 107 -16.45 -28.18 -1.44
C SER A 107 -15.02 -28.20 -0.92
N ARG A 108 -14.76 -28.79 0.26
CA ARG A 108 -13.44 -28.68 0.91
C ARG A 108 -12.40 -29.65 0.37
N PHE A 109 -12.80 -30.84 -0.05
CA PHE A 109 -11.88 -31.83 -0.60
C PHE A 109 -11.23 -31.38 -1.92
N PRO A 110 -11.97 -30.82 -2.90
CA PRO A 110 -11.36 -30.24 -4.10
C PRO A 110 -10.37 -29.09 -3.79
N GLU A 111 -10.72 -28.19 -2.87
CA GLU A 111 -9.83 -27.11 -2.40
C GLU A 111 -8.54 -27.68 -1.80
N TRP A 112 -8.67 -28.66 -0.90
CA TRP A 112 -7.53 -29.27 -0.24
C TRP A 112 -6.64 -30.04 -1.23
N GLN A 113 -7.22 -30.78 -2.18
CA GLN A 113 -6.47 -31.47 -3.23
C GLN A 113 -5.63 -30.50 -4.07
N TYR A 114 -6.13 -29.29 -4.32
CA TYR A 114 -5.38 -28.23 -5.00
C TYR A 114 -4.20 -27.72 -4.17
N THR A 115 -4.33 -27.65 -2.84
CA THR A 115 -3.24 -27.23 -1.93
C THR A 115 -2.13 -28.25 -1.72
N GLN A 116 -2.41 -29.55 -1.95
CA GLN A 116 -1.45 -30.64 -1.75
C GLN A 116 -0.65 -31.01 -3.00
N GLN A 117 -0.97 -30.41 -4.16
CA GLN A 117 -0.14 -30.58 -5.34
C GLN A 117 1.18 -29.84 -5.12
N PRO A 118 2.34 -30.54 -5.14
CA PRO A 118 3.62 -29.84 -5.18
C PRO A 118 3.60 -28.89 -6.39
N VAL A 119 4.17 -27.70 -6.23
CA VAL A 119 4.46 -26.81 -7.36
C VAL A 119 5.51 -27.51 -8.21
N VAL A 120 5.03 -28.42 -9.07
CA VAL A 120 5.82 -28.97 -10.16
C VAL A 120 6.04 -27.78 -11.08
N GLU A 121 7.30 -27.38 -11.26
CA GLU A 121 7.74 -26.75 -12.49
C GLU A 121 7.30 -27.67 -13.64
N GLN A 122 6.11 -27.44 -14.17
CA GLN A 122 5.60 -28.25 -15.27
C GLN A 122 6.32 -27.82 -16.54
N GLY A 123 7.44 -28.50 -16.79
CA GLY A 123 7.85 -28.83 -18.12
C GLY A 123 6.69 -29.53 -18.85
N GLU A 124 6.30 -28.93 -19.97
CA GLU A 124 5.70 -29.55 -21.15
C GLU A 124 4.35 -30.26 -20.99
N THR A 125 3.28 -29.47 -20.89
CA THR A 125 2.11 -29.62 -21.77
C THR A 125 1.83 -28.29 -22.49
N ARG A 126 2.60 -28.02 -23.55
CA ARG A 126 2.32 -26.93 -24.51
C ARG A 126 1.06 -27.28 -25.32
N GLY A 127 -0.13 -27.09 -24.75
CA GLY A 127 -1.39 -27.50 -25.36
C GLY A 127 -2.48 -26.45 -25.20
N ASN A 128 -2.70 -25.64 -26.26
CA ASN A 128 -3.80 -24.71 -26.53
C ASN A 128 -4.19 -23.64 -25.47
N GLY A 129 -4.37 -23.99 -24.19
CA GLY A 129 -4.80 -23.07 -23.14
C GLY A 129 -3.76 -22.03 -22.74
N GLN A 130 -2.47 -22.39 -22.73
CA GLN A 130 -1.39 -21.44 -22.45
C GLN A 130 -1.23 -20.39 -23.57
N ALA A 131 -1.39 -20.83 -24.83
CA ALA A 131 -1.37 -19.92 -25.98
C ALA A 131 -2.58 -18.96 -25.95
N ASP A 132 -3.75 -19.43 -25.51
CA ASP A 132 -4.96 -18.60 -25.35
C ASP A 132 -4.76 -17.52 -24.26
N ILE A 133 -4.21 -17.88 -23.09
CA ILE A 133 -3.95 -16.89 -22.04
C ILE A 133 -2.82 -15.91 -22.40
N ASP A 134 -1.76 -16.38 -23.05
CA ASP A 134 -0.67 -15.51 -23.50
C ASP A 134 -1.17 -14.50 -24.54
N ALA A 135 -2.00 -14.94 -25.50
CA ALA A 135 -2.64 -14.07 -26.48
C ALA A 135 -3.59 -13.06 -25.81
N LEU A 136 -4.38 -13.51 -24.83
CA LEU A 136 -5.28 -12.64 -24.07
C LEU A 136 -4.50 -11.57 -23.28
N VAL A 137 -3.42 -11.96 -22.62
CA VAL A 137 -2.54 -11.03 -21.90
C VAL A 137 -1.99 -9.97 -22.86
N GLN A 138 -1.46 -10.37 -24.01
CA GLN A 138 -0.93 -9.40 -24.99
C GLN A 138 -2.03 -8.50 -25.56
N GLN A 139 -3.23 -9.04 -25.79
CA GLN A 139 -4.38 -8.24 -26.21
C GLN A 139 -4.74 -7.18 -25.18
N VAL A 140 -4.88 -7.55 -23.90
CA VAL A 140 -5.19 -6.58 -22.83
C VAL A 140 -4.06 -5.56 -22.67
N ARG A 141 -2.80 -6.00 -22.73
CA ARG A 141 -1.64 -5.10 -22.68
C ARG A 141 -1.66 -4.08 -23.83
N SER A 142 -1.97 -4.50 -25.05
CA SER A 142 -2.04 -3.59 -26.20
C SER A 142 -3.10 -2.49 -26.02
N ARG A 143 -4.19 -2.78 -25.31
CA ARG A 143 -5.26 -1.81 -24.99
C ARG A 143 -4.87 -0.88 -23.84
N LEU A 144 -4.15 -1.39 -22.85
CA LEU A 144 -3.66 -0.61 -21.71
C LEU A 144 -2.47 0.29 -22.07
N LEU A 145 -1.66 -0.08 -23.06
CA LEU A 145 -0.49 0.68 -23.48
C LEU A 145 -0.77 2.18 -23.69
N PRO A 146 -1.73 2.60 -24.54
CA PRO A 146 -2.02 4.03 -24.73
C PRO A 146 -2.49 4.71 -23.44
N PHE A 147 -3.26 4.01 -22.59
CA PHE A 147 -3.72 4.56 -21.31
C PHE A 147 -2.57 4.83 -20.34
N ILE A 148 -1.59 3.91 -20.26
CA ILE A 148 -0.43 4.06 -19.39
C ILE A 148 0.59 5.05 -19.98
N THR A 149 0.80 5.08 -21.29
CA THR A 149 1.87 5.91 -21.89
C THR A 149 1.43 7.28 -22.39
N ALA A 150 0.14 7.62 -22.30
CA ALA A 150 -0.34 8.95 -22.69
C ALA A 150 0.31 10.06 -21.84
N SER A 151 0.48 11.24 -22.45
CA SER A 151 1.13 12.40 -21.82
C SER A 151 0.37 12.96 -20.61
N ASP A 152 -0.91 12.62 -20.46
CA ASP A 152 -1.80 12.95 -19.36
C ASP A 152 -2.14 11.73 -18.49
N SER A 153 -1.47 10.58 -18.73
CA SER A 153 -1.72 9.36 -17.96
C SER A 153 -1.42 9.57 -16.48
N PRO A 154 -2.37 9.28 -15.56
CA PRO A 154 -2.12 9.36 -14.13
C PRO A 154 -1.09 8.31 -13.66
N ILE A 155 -0.87 7.24 -14.44
CA ILE A 155 0.07 6.16 -14.13
C ILE A 155 1.43 6.43 -14.76
N GLY A 156 1.50 6.68 -16.07
CA GLY A 156 2.80 6.79 -16.76
C GLY A 156 3.45 8.17 -16.70
N THR A 157 2.79 9.16 -16.13
CA THR A 157 3.37 10.48 -15.90
C THR A 157 3.33 10.88 -14.44
N MET A 158 4.21 11.82 -14.08
CA MET A 158 4.21 12.45 -12.78
C MET A 158 4.42 13.94 -12.89
N LYS A 159 3.79 14.69 -11.98
CA LYS A 159 4.11 16.10 -11.78
C LYS A 159 5.36 16.19 -10.92
N MET A 160 6.39 16.83 -11.46
CA MET A 160 7.59 17.15 -10.70
C MET A 160 7.44 18.54 -10.08
N LEU A 161 7.98 18.72 -8.88
CA LEU A 161 8.18 20.06 -8.32
C LEU A 161 8.99 20.89 -9.32
N SER A 162 8.60 22.16 -9.48
CA SER A 162 9.27 23.11 -10.38
C SER A 162 9.20 22.78 -11.88
N VAL A 163 8.37 21.82 -12.32
CA VAL A 163 8.13 21.54 -13.76
C VAL A 163 6.64 21.73 -14.10
N ASN A 164 6.32 22.63 -15.04
CA ASN A 164 4.94 22.99 -15.41
C ASN A 164 4.26 22.02 -16.39
N ARG A 165 4.86 20.85 -16.61
CA ARG A 165 4.33 19.80 -17.49
C ARG A 165 4.43 18.46 -16.77
N SER A 166 3.54 17.54 -17.14
CA SER A 166 3.69 16.14 -16.78
C SER A 166 4.98 15.60 -17.39
N VAL A 167 5.77 14.91 -16.56
CA VAL A 167 7.02 14.27 -16.98
C VAL A 167 6.77 12.76 -17.03
N PRO A 168 7.13 12.07 -18.14
CA PRO A 168 7.06 10.62 -18.19
C PRO A 168 7.88 10.00 -17.06
N VAL A 169 7.29 9.04 -16.34
CA VAL A 169 7.93 8.44 -15.14
C VAL A 169 9.31 7.88 -15.47
N ASN A 170 9.47 7.25 -16.63
CA ASN A 170 10.73 6.66 -17.09
C ASN A 170 11.85 7.68 -17.38
N GLU A 171 11.54 8.96 -17.60
CA GLU A 171 12.56 9.99 -17.86
C GLU A 171 13.29 10.42 -16.59
N ILE A 172 12.62 10.39 -15.44
CA ILE A 172 13.16 10.85 -14.15
C ILE A 172 13.40 9.71 -13.15
N TYR A 173 12.72 8.57 -13.30
CA TYR A 173 12.79 7.46 -12.34
C TYR A 173 14.23 6.98 -12.10
N ILE A 174 14.57 6.77 -10.84
CA ILE A 174 15.82 6.16 -10.38
C ILE A 174 15.45 4.87 -9.65
N ASP A 175 16.10 3.78 -10.02
CA ASP A 175 15.87 2.47 -9.41
C ASP A 175 16.00 2.57 -7.90
N LEU A 176 14.97 2.15 -7.17
CA LEU A 176 15.00 2.14 -5.71
C LEU A 176 15.87 0.98 -5.22
N ASN A 177 16.56 1.22 -4.11
CA ASN A 177 17.15 0.16 -3.31
C ASN A 177 16.23 -0.14 -2.13
N VAL A 178 16.22 -1.38 -1.69
CA VAL A 178 15.46 -1.87 -0.53
C VAL A 178 16.32 -2.70 0.39
N PHE A 179 15.90 -2.78 1.65
CA PHE A 179 16.40 -3.72 2.64
C PHE A 179 15.35 -4.83 2.83
N GLU A 180 15.76 -6.10 2.67
CA GLU A 180 14.89 -7.26 2.92
C GLU A 180 14.72 -7.59 4.40
N GLN A 181 15.64 -7.12 5.25
CA GLN A 181 15.45 -7.13 6.70
C GLN A 181 15.03 -5.73 7.13
N LEU A 182 13.76 -5.57 7.49
CA LEU A 182 13.23 -4.34 8.10
C LEU A 182 14.19 -3.82 9.17
N SER A 183 14.51 -2.52 9.15
CA SER A 183 15.30 -1.84 10.21
C SER A 183 14.83 -2.23 11.61
N CYS A 184 13.51 -2.43 11.75
CA CYS A 184 12.84 -2.90 12.94
C CYS A 184 12.23 -4.29 12.72
N SER A 185 13.05 -5.33 12.60
CA SER A 185 12.56 -6.70 12.75
C SER A 185 12.18 -6.92 14.22
N HIS A 186 10.89 -7.20 14.46
CA HIS A 186 10.23 -7.51 15.75
C HIS A 186 9.69 -6.32 16.56
N PHE A 187 8.61 -5.68 16.08
CA PHE A 187 7.78 -4.81 16.93
C PHE A 187 7.13 -5.58 18.09
N SER A 188 6.94 -6.90 17.96
CA SER A 188 6.46 -7.77 19.04
C SER A 188 7.48 -7.90 20.19
N ASP A 189 8.78 -7.94 19.89
CA ASP A 189 9.84 -8.10 20.89
C ASP A 189 10.32 -6.73 21.44
N LEU A 190 10.27 -5.66 20.64
CA LEU A 190 10.64 -4.29 21.05
C LEU A 190 9.69 -3.66 22.08
N ARG A 191 8.50 -4.23 22.36
CA ARG A 191 7.64 -3.72 23.45
C ARG A 191 8.24 -3.97 24.83
N GLN A 192 9.11 -4.97 24.99
CA GLN A 192 9.72 -5.29 26.30
C GLN A 192 11.03 -4.54 26.56
N GLU A 193 11.69 -4.02 25.52
CA GLU A 193 12.96 -3.28 25.63
C GLU A 193 12.87 -1.82 25.19
N PHE A 194 11.65 -1.27 25.05
CA PHE A 194 11.44 0.14 24.71
C PHE A 194 11.86 1.05 25.87
N ASP A 195 13.09 1.59 25.83
CA ASP A 195 13.51 2.71 26.67
C ASP A 195 13.17 4.04 25.96
N PRO A 196 12.16 4.79 26.42
CA PRO A 196 11.78 6.07 25.83
C PRO A 196 12.85 7.17 25.94
N ASN A 197 13.99 6.92 26.60
CA ASN A 197 15.12 7.86 26.69
C ASN A 197 16.26 7.56 25.69
N ASN A 198 16.22 6.48 24.93
CA ASN A 198 17.30 6.15 24.00
C ASN A 198 17.12 6.89 22.66
N ARG A 199 17.82 8.02 22.50
CA ARG A 199 17.79 8.86 21.28
C ARG A 199 18.40 8.18 20.05
N GLU A 200 19.19 7.13 20.22
CA GLU A 200 19.94 6.48 19.12
C GLU A 200 19.08 5.52 18.27
N GLU A 201 17.95 5.00 18.77
CA GLU A 201 17.03 4.18 17.95
C GLU A 201 16.06 5.01 17.10
N PHE A 202 15.94 6.30 17.42
CA PHE A 202 14.99 7.22 16.79
C PHE A 202 15.64 8.06 15.67
N ASP A 203 16.61 7.47 15.00
CA ASP A 203 17.56 8.11 14.11
C ASP A 203 16.89 8.61 12.81
N ARG A 204 16.12 9.68 12.95
CA ARG A 204 15.65 10.56 11.87
C ARG A 204 16.84 11.35 11.37
N LEU A 205 17.66 10.67 10.59
CA LEU A 205 18.62 11.15 9.57
C LEU A 205 19.44 9.99 8.98
N GLY A 206 19.22 8.73 9.38
CA GLY A 206 19.89 7.59 8.76
C GLY A 206 21.41 7.54 9.00
N LEU A 207 21.89 8.09 10.13
CA LEU A 207 23.29 8.01 10.52
C LEU A 207 23.65 6.72 11.26
N SER A 208 22.66 5.89 11.61
CA SER A 208 22.85 4.49 11.93
C SER A 208 23.16 3.76 10.63
N GLN A 209 24.47 3.66 10.36
CA GLN A 209 25.06 2.68 9.45
C GLN A 209 24.74 1.26 9.95
N VAL A 210 23.48 0.86 9.98
CA VAL A 210 23.17 -0.57 10.00
C VAL A 210 23.58 -1.05 8.61
N LYS A 211 24.72 -1.73 8.54
CA LYS A 211 25.27 -2.38 7.34
C LYS A 211 24.31 -3.50 6.89
N LYS A 212 23.12 -3.11 6.41
CA LYS A 212 22.19 -4.01 5.74
C LYS A 212 22.50 -3.98 4.26
N GLU A 213 22.49 -5.16 3.65
CA GLU A 213 22.72 -5.30 2.22
C GLU A 213 21.58 -4.59 1.47
N ARG A 214 21.95 -3.57 0.67
CA ARG A 214 21.02 -2.86 -0.20
C ARG A 214 20.82 -3.72 -1.45
N LYS A 215 19.57 -4.07 -1.76
CA LYS A 215 19.21 -4.77 -2.98
C LYS A 215 18.40 -3.87 -3.89
N ALA A 216 18.55 -4.01 -5.21
CA ALA A 216 17.68 -3.31 -6.14
C ALA A 216 16.23 -3.82 -5.98
N ALA A 217 15.26 -2.89 -5.97
CA ALA A 217 13.86 -3.21 -5.67
C ALA A 217 13.20 -4.09 -6.74
N ILE A 218 13.53 -3.90 -8.02
CA ILE A 218 12.92 -4.65 -9.14
C ILE A 218 13.20 -6.17 -9.06
N PRO A 219 14.45 -6.63 -8.87
CA PRO A 219 14.74 -8.05 -8.60
C PRO A 219 13.97 -8.61 -7.40
N VAL A 220 13.90 -7.85 -6.30
CA VAL A 220 13.21 -8.27 -5.08
C VAL A 220 11.71 -8.44 -5.33
N VAL A 221 11.09 -7.55 -6.13
CA VAL A 221 9.74 -7.78 -6.64
C VAL A 221 9.73 -9.16 -7.28
N LYS A 222 10.54 -9.44 -8.31
CA LYS A 222 10.54 -10.74 -9.01
C LYS A 222 10.72 -11.99 -8.12
N GLU A 223 11.39 -11.90 -6.98
CA GLU A 223 11.56 -13.01 -6.05
C GLU A 223 10.30 -13.30 -5.22
N HIS A 224 9.56 -12.25 -4.84
CA HIS A 224 8.41 -12.37 -3.93
C HIS A 224 7.08 -12.13 -4.65
N ARG A 225 6.12 -13.06 -4.54
CA ARG A 225 4.78 -12.87 -5.14
C ARG A 225 3.97 -11.79 -4.43
N LYS A 226 4.12 -11.66 -3.12
CA LYS A 226 3.41 -10.68 -2.29
C LYS A 226 4.45 -9.86 -1.54
N LEU A 227 4.53 -8.57 -1.84
CA LEU A 227 5.54 -7.67 -1.30
C LEU A 227 4.87 -6.46 -0.66
N MET A 228 5.26 -6.12 0.57
CA MET A 228 4.91 -4.86 1.22
C MET A 228 6.15 -3.96 1.18
N VAL A 229 6.04 -2.84 0.48
CA VAL A 229 7.11 -1.85 0.33
C VAL A 229 6.85 -0.71 1.29
N VAL A 230 7.63 -0.72 2.36
CA VAL A 230 7.55 0.23 3.46
C VAL A 230 8.58 1.33 3.25
N GLY A 231 8.31 2.56 3.68
CA GLY A 231 9.35 3.58 3.67
C GLY A 231 8.88 4.95 4.15
N LYS A 232 9.84 5.86 4.32
CA LYS A 232 9.60 7.24 4.73
C LYS A 232 8.68 7.98 3.73
N PRO A 233 7.98 9.04 4.16
CA PRO A 233 7.34 9.98 3.24
C PRO A 233 8.34 10.44 2.18
N GLY A 234 7.91 10.52 0.91
CA GLY A 234 8.76 11.06 -0.16
C GLY A 234 9.87 10.15 -0.66
N ALA A 235 10.00 8.93 -0.12
CA ALA A 235 10.97 7.92 -0.53
C ALA A 235 10.73 7.37 -1.96
N GLY A 236 9.66 7.78 -2.64
CA GLY A 236 9.38 7.39 -4.03
C GLY A 236 8.57 6.10 -4.20
N LYS A 237 7.87 5.61 -3.16
CA LYS A 237 7.05 4.39 -3.20
C LYS A 237 6.00 4.39 -4.32
N THR A 238 5.16 5.43 -4.39
CA THR A 238 4.19 5.62 -5.48
C THR A 238 4.88 5.66 -6.85
N THR A 239 6.00 6.37 -6.95
CA THR A 239 6.79 6.45 -8.20
C THR A 239 7.34 5.09 -8.61
N PHE A 240 7.73 4.26 -7.65
CA PHE A 240 8.16 2.88 -7.89
C PHE A 240 7.03 2.02 -8.44
N LEU A 241 5.84 2.03 -7.84
CA LEU A 241 4.69 1.31 -8.39
C LEU A 241 4.34 1.79 -9.79
N LYS A 242 4.35 3.11 -10.04
CA LYS A 242 4.16 3.67 -11.39
C LYS A 242 5.23 3.19 -12.37
N SER A 243 6.50 3.14 -11.96
CA SER A 243 7.58 2.59 -12.80
C SER A 243 7.34 1.12 -13.13
N LEU A 244 6.95 0.30 -12.14
CA LEU A 244 6.62 -1.11 -12.37
C LEU A 244 5.48 -1.27 -13.38
N ALA A 245 4.44 -0.43 -13.32
CA ALA A 245 3.35 -0.46 -14.30
C ALA A 245 3.82 -0.10 -15.72
N VAL A 246 4.64 0.94 -15.85
CA VAL A 246 5.20 1.40 -17.13
C VAL A 246 6.18 0.37 -17.71
N GLU A 247 7.09 -0.18 -16.91
CA GLU A 247 8.02 -1.22 -17.32
C GLU A 247 7.30 -2.50 -17.73
N CYS A 248 6.29 -2.88 -16.93
CA CYS A 248 5.43 -4.02 -17.23
C CYS A 248 4.80 -3.84 -18.61
N ILE A 249 4.15 -2.71 -18.91
CA ILE A 249 3.43 -2.55 -20.19
C ILE A 249 4.34 -2.32 -21.41
N GLN A 250 5.49 -1.67 -21.23
CA GLN A 250 6.42 -1.37 -22.32
C GLN A 250 7.33 -2.53 -22.69
N SER A 251 7.31 -3.64 -21.94
CA SER A 251 8.17 -4.82 -22.13
C SER A 251 9.66 -4.48 -22.24
N LYS A 252 10.11 -3.40 -21.58
CA LYS A 252 11.52 -2.98 -21.61
C LYS A 252 12.44 -3.98 -20.92
N THR A 253 11.88 -4.73 -19.98
CA THR A 253 12.53 -5.84 -19.31
C THR A 253 11.66 -7.08 -19.53
N GLU A 254 12.28 -8.24 -19.73
CA GLU A 254 11.56 -9.52 -19.82
C GLU A 254 10.89 -9.91 -18.49
N LEU A 255 11.17 -9.17 -17.41
CA LEU A 255 10.82 -9.50 -16.03
C LEU A 255 9.31 -9.56 -15.76
N PHE A 256 8.51 -8.74 -16.48
CA PHE A 256 7.05 -8.67 -16.32
C PHE A 256 6.30 -8.65 -17.66
N ALA A 257 6.96 -9.09 -18.75
CA ALA A 257 6.41 -9.02 -20.10
C ALA A 257 5.14 -9.89 -20.31
N ASP A 258 4.92 -10.83 -19.40
CA ASP A 258 3.84 -11.81 -19.41
C ASP A 258 2.70 -11.45 -18.43
N LEU A 259 2.77 -10.30 -17.76
CA LEU A 259 1.77 -9.85 -16.78
C LEU A 259 0.94 -8.66 -17.28
N VAL A 260 -0.21 -8.43 -16.66
CA VAL A 260 -1.04 -7.23 -16.83
C VAL A 260 -0.92 -6.36 -15.57
N PRO A 261 -0.46 -5.10 -15.67
CA PRO A 261 -0.36 -4.22 -14.50
C PRO A 261 -1.75 -3.70 -14.11
N LEU A 262 -2.14 -3.89 -12.86
CA LEU A 262 -3.37 -3.35 -12.28
C LEU A 262 -3.00 -2.37 -11.15
N PHE A 263 -2.99 -1.07 -11.44
CA PHE A 263 -2.68 -0.03 -10.45
C PHE A 263 -3.95 0.42 -9.73
N VAL A 264 -3.91 0.42 -8.40
CA VAL A 264 -5.01 0.81 -7.51
C VAL A 264 -4.47 1.70 -6.41
N THR A 265 -5.10 2.85 -6.17
CA THR A 265 -4.89 3.54 -4.90
C THR A 265 -5.82 2.92 -3.85
N LEU A 266 -5.27 2.52 -2.70
CA LEU A 266 -6.08 1.86 -1.65
C LEU A 266 -7.13 2.78 -1.06
N ARG A 267 -6.87 4.08 -1.13
CA ARG A 267 -7.80 5.12 -0.74
C ARG A 267 -9.02 5.20 -1.68
N GLU A 268 -8.83 5.24 -3.00
CA GLU A 268 -9.97 5.22 -3.95
C GLU A 268 -10.78 3.92 -3.80
N PHE A 269 -10.10 2.80 -3.55
CA PHE A 269 -10.78 1.55 -3.24
C PHE A 269 -11.64 1.68 -1.97
N ALA A 270 -11.13 2.25 -0.89
CA ALA A 270 -11.88 2.44 0.35
C ALA A 270 -13.10 3.37 0.16
N GLU A 271 -12.93 4.49 -0.56
CA GLU A 271 -13.99 5.43 -0.88
C GLU A 271 -15.10 4.78 -1.72
N GLU A 272 -14.73 4.03 -2.74
CA GLU A 272 -15.66 3.30 -3.60
C GLU A 272 -16.37 2.18 -2.82
N ALA A 273 -15.63 1.41 -2.01
CA ALA A 273 -16.18 0.36 -1.16
C ALA A 273 -17.20 0.92 -0.17
N ARG A 274 -16.93 2.11 0.40
CA ARG A 274 -17.87 2.85 1.25
C ARG A 274 -19.10 3.29 0.46
N ARG A 275 -18.94 3.81 -0.76
CA ARG A 275 -20.05 4.24 -1.62
C ARG A 275 -20.96 3.08 -2.02
N THR A 276 -20.39 1.93 -2.37
CA THR A 276 -21.13 0.74 -2.82
C THR A 276 -21.49 -0.23 -1.70
N GLN A 277 -21.00 0.02 -0.47
CA GLN A 277 -21.10 -0.89 0.67
C GLN A 277 -20.55 -2.30 0.36
N SER A 278 -19.43 -2.36 -0.37
CA SER A 278 -18.80 -3.62 -0.80
C SER A 278 -17.28 -3.56 -0.66
N TRP A 279 -16.75 -4.21 0.37
CA TRP A 279 -15.32 -4.35 0.63
C TRP A 279 -14.73 -5.55 -0.10
N ASN A 280 -14.75 -5.50 -1.43
CA ASN A 280 -14.27 -6.60 -2.27
C ASN A 280 -13.28 -6.09 -3.33
N LEU A 281 -11.99 -6.34 -3.11
CA LEU A 281 -10.93 -5.90 -4.02
C LEU A 281 -11.07 -6.52 -5.42
N LEU A 282 -11.55 -7.76 -5.53
CA LEU A 282 -11.74 -8.41 -6.82
C LEU A 282 -12.81 -7.70 -7.66
N ASP A 283 -13.95 -7.36 -7.07
CA ASP A 283 -15.01 -6.65 -7.78
C ASP A 283 -14.58 -5.24 -8.17
N TYR A 284 -13.78 -4.57 -7.32
CA TYR A 284 -13.17 -3.29 -7.68
C TYR A 284 -12.19 -3.41 -8.86
N LEU A 285 -11.31 -4.41 -8.88
CA LEU A 285 -10.40 -4.66 -10.01
C LEU A 285 -11.16 -4.99 -11.30
N ARG A 286 -12.27 -5.73 -11.20
CA ARG A 286 -13.17 -6.01 -12.34
C ARG A 286 -13.80 -4.73 -12.87
N LEU A 287 -14.22 -3.83 -11.99
CA LEU A 287 -14.77 -2.52 -12.35
C LEU A 287 -13.74 -1.68 -13.11
N LEU A 288 -12.50 -1.59 -12.58
CA LEU A 288 -11.42 -0.85 -13.24
C LEU A 288 -11.12 -1.37 -14.66
N LEU A 289 -11.03 -2.70 -14.80
CA LEU A 289 -10.76 -3.34 -16.09
C LEU A 289 -11.89 -3.12 -17.12
N ALA A 290 -13.14 -3.12 -16.66
CA ALA A 290 -14.32 -2.97 -17.50
C ALA A 290 -14.60 -1.51 -17.88
N GLU A 291 -14.56 -0.60 -16.91
CA GLU A 291 -15.06 0.78 -17.07
C GLU A 291 -13.96 1.79 -17.39
N GLN A 292 -12.80 1.70 -16.71
CA GLN A 292 -11.76 2.72 -16.84
C GLN A 292 -10.74 2.40 -17.93
N TRP A 293 -10.46 1.11 -18.15
CA TRP A 293 -9.42 0.70 -19.09
C TRP A 293 -9.95 0.21 -20.43
N ASN A 294 -11.28 0.10 -20.58
CA ASN A 294 -11.98 -0.37 -21.78
C ASN A 294 -11.35 -1.64 -22.38
N GLY A 295 -10.73 -2.44 -21.50
CA GLY A 295 -9.61 -3.29 -21.87
C GLY A 295 -9.99 -4.75 -22.01
N CYS A 296 -11.04 -5.16 -21.30
CA CYS A 296 -11.28 -6.56 -21.02
C CYS A 296 -12.71 -6.76 -20.50
N ASP A 297 -13.43 -7.77 -21.00
CA ASP A 297 -14.69 -8.16 -20.37
C ASP A 297 -14.43 -8.88 -19.03
N ARG A 298 -15.49 -9.06 -18.23
CA ARG A 298 -15.40 -9.69 -16.90
C ARG A 298 -14.80 -11.09 -16.96
N ALA A 299 -15.15 -11.87 -17.99
CA ALA A 299 -14.69 -13.25 -18.15
C ALA A 299 -13.18 -13.31 -18.45
N SER A 300 -12.69 -12.41 -19.30
CA SER A 300 -11.28 -12.30 -19.62
C SER A 300 -10.46 -11.80 -18.44
N ALA A 301 -11.00 -10.87 -17.63
CA ALA A 301 -10.37 -10.40 -16.41
C ALA A 301 -10.22 -11.54 -15.38
N GLU A 302 -11.28 -12.33 -15.22
CA GLU A 302 -11.28 -13.52 -14.38
C GLU A 302 -10.30 -14.59 -14.88
N LYS A 303 -10.19 -14.81 -16.19
CA LYS A 303 -9.16 -15.70 -16.75
C LYS A 303 -7.75 -15.22 -16.39
N ILE A 304 -7.43 -13.94 -16.60
CA ILE A 304 -6.11 -13.37 -16.29
C ILE A 304 -5.77 -13.54 -14.80
N LEU A 305 -6.71 -13.19 -13.92
CA LEU A 305 -6.53 -13.32 -12.47
C LEU A 305 -6.40 -14.78 -12.03
N THR A 306 -7.21 -15.68 -12.57
CA THR A 306 -7.16 -17.12 -12.23
C THR A 306 -5.81 -17.74 -12.62
N HIS A 307 -5.27 -17.37 -13.78
CA HIS A 307 -3.99 -17.88 -14.28
C HIS A 307 -2.77 -17.19 -13.66
N GLY A 308 -2.96 -16.25 -12.72
CA GLY A 308 -1.86 -15.56 -12.05
C GLY A 308 -1.11 -14.57 -12.94
N ARG A 309 -1.77 -14.04 -13.99
CA ARG A 309 -1.14 -13.20 -15.02
C ARG A 309 -1.32 -11.70 -14.76
N SER A 310 -1.55 -11.32 -13.50
CA SER A 310 -1.65 -9.92 -13.07
C SER A 310 -0.52 -9.51 -12.14
N LEU A 311 -0.07 -8.27 -12.32
CA LEU A 311 0.75 -7.51 -11.37
C LEU A 311 -0.14 -6.45 -10.72
N VAL A 312 -0.67 -6.76 -9.54
CA VAL A 312 -1.54 -5.89 -8.74
C VAL A 312 -0.67 -4.95 -7.90
N LEU A 313 -0.82 -3.66 -8.11
CA LEU A 313 -0.04 -2.60 -7.48
C LEU A 313 -1.00 -1.75 -6.62
N LEU A 314 -0.90 -1.89 -5.30
CA LEU A 314 -1.77 -1.24 -4.33
C LEU A 314 -1.00 -0.09 -3.64
N ASP A 315 -1.34 1.14 -3.98
CA ASP A 315 -0.64 2.34 -3.51
C ASP A 315 -1.28 2.93 -2.25
N GLY A 316 -0.44 3.30 -1.28
CA GLY A 316 -0.82 4.19 -0.19
C GLY A 316 -1.76 3.61 0.86
N LEU A 317 -1.42 2.47 1.48
CA LEU A 317 -2.22 1.94 2.61
C LEU A 317 -2.32 2.95 3.76
N ASP A 318 -1.30 3.77 3.97
CA ASP A 318 -1.29 4.86 4.95
C ASP A 318 -2.20 6.05 4.60
N GLU A 319 -2.73 6.10 3.37
CA GLU A 319 -3.67 7.13 2.91
C GLU A 319 -5.15 6.72 3.11
N VAL A 320 -5.39 5.48 3.56
CA VAL A 320 -6.74 5.00 3.90
C VAL A 320 -7.19 5.64 5.24
N PRO A 321 -8.41 6.17 5.34
CA PRO A 321 -8.95 6.68 6.60
C PRO A 321 -8.86 5.65 7.73
N PRO A 322 -8.50 6.03 8.97
CA PRO A 322 -8.33 5.09 10.07
C PRO A 322 -9.57 4.21 10.34
N GLU A 323 -10.77 4.74 10.13
CA GLU A 323 -12.02 4.02 10.28
C GLU A 323 -12.27 2.93 9.22
N ASP A 324 -11.59 3.02 8.08
CA ASP A 324 -11.74 2.12 6.93
C ASP A 324 -10.56 1.14 6.78
N LEU A 325 -9.45 1.40 7.49
CA LEU A 325 -8.19 0.70 7.33
C LEU A 325 -8.31 -0.81 7.53
N GLU A 326 -9.03 -1.26 8.56
CA GLU A 326 -9.22 -2.68 8.87
C GLU A 326 -9.99 -3.40 7.74
N ASN A 327 -11.07 -2.79 7.24
CA ASN A 327 -11.84 -3.36 6.13
C ASN A 327 -11.02 -3.42 4.84
N ALA A 328 -10.20 -2.40 4.57
CA ALA A 328 -9.32 -2.38 3.41
C ALA A 328 -8.26 -3.50 3.47
N ILE A 329 -7.67 -3.70 4.66
CA ILE A 329 -6.72 -4.78 4.93
C ILE A 329 -7.38 -6.15 4.73
N ASP A 330 -8.58 -6.36 5.27
CA ASP A 330 -9.29 -7.61 5.15
C ASP A 330 -9.68 -7.91 3.70
N ALA A 331 -10.11 -6.90 2.92
CA ALA A 331 -10.36 -7.07 1.50
C ALA A 331 -9.11 -7.47 0.69
N VAL A 332 -7.92 -6.99 1.10
CA VAL A 332 -6.64 -7.40 0.51
C VAL A 332 -6.28 -8.84 0.92
N ARG A 333 -6.51 -9.23 2.18
CA ARG A 333 -6.28 -10.60 2.67
C ARG A 333 -7.20 -11.61 1.97
N ASP A 334 -8.46 -11.24 1.79
CA ASP A 334 -9.50 -12.04 1.17
C ASP A 334 -9.40 -12.09 -0.37
N PHE A 335 -8.41 -11.42 -0.95
CA PHE A 335 -8.11 -11.52 -2.38
C PHE A 335 -7.67 -12.95 -2.73
N GLY A 336 -8.64 -13.77 -3.15
CA GLY A 336 -8.52 -15.22 -3.34
C GLY A 336 -7.56 -15.69 -4.43
N TYR A 337 -6.96 -14.78 -5.23
CA TYR A 337 -6.08 -15.15 -6.33
C TYR A 337 -4.60 -15.11 -5.95
N LYS A 338 -4.19 -16.09 -5.14
CA LYS A 338 -2.83 -16.21 -4.58
C LYS A 338 -1.71 -16.37 -5.63
N SER A 339 -2.06 -16.73 -6.87
CA SER A 339 -1.11 -16.90 -7.96
C SER A 339 -0.61 -15.57 -8.55
N ASN A 340 -1.36 -14.47 -8.39
CA ASN A 340 -0.96 -13.16 -8.90
C ASN A 340 0.16 -12.52 -8.07
N ARG A 341 0.83 -11.54 -8.68
CA ARG A 341 1.76 -10.66 -7.99
C ARG A 341 1.03 -9.52 -7.33
N LEU A 342 1.33 -9.25 -6.06
CA LEU A 342 0.82 -8.13 -5.30
C LEU A 342 2.00 -7.33 -4.76
N VAL A 343 2.02 -6.03 -5.01
CA VAL A 343 2.94 -5.09 -4.38
C VAL A 343 2.10 -4.01 -3.69
N ILE A 344 2.26 -3.87 -2.39
CA ILE A 344 1.55 -2.88 -1.56
C ILE A 344 2.56 -1.87 -1.06
N THR A 345 2.18 -0.60 -0.97
CA THR A 345 3.03 0.41 -0.32
C THR A 345 2.38 1.00 0.92
N CYS A 346 3.22 1.32 1.92
CA CYS A 346 2.78 2.04 3.12
C CYS A 346 3.94 2.85 3.74
N ARG A 347 3.61 3.79 4.63
CA ARG A 347 4.62 4.45 5.47
C ARG A 347 5.12 3.52 6.58
N THR A 348 6.39 3.65 6.94
CA THR A 348 7.01 2.91 8.07
C THR A 348 6.24 3.06 9.39
N GLN A 349 5.63 4.22 9.63
CA GLN A 349 4.87 4.50 10.85
C GLN A 349 3.46 3.90 10.84
N SER A 350 2.97 3.48 9.68
CA SER A 350 1.64 2.92 9.46
C SER A 350 1.71 1.48 8.93
N GLN A 351 2.86 0.82 9.12
CA GLN A 351 3.06 -0.55 8.67
C GLN A 351 2.06 -1.48 9.36
N GLN A 352 1.50 -2.38 8.55
CA GLN A 352 0.56 -3.40 8.98
C GLN A 352 1.14 -4.76 8.59
N GLU A 353 1.10 -5.72 9.50
CA GLU A 353 1.49 -7.09 9.20
C GLU A 353 0.38 -7.77 8.39
N LEU A 354 0.72 -8.21 7.18
CA LEU A 354 -0.17 -8.93 6.29
C LEU A 354 0.36 -10.34 6.05
N ASP A 355 -0.46 -11.34 6.38
CA ASP A 355 -0.07 -12.75 6.24
C ASP A 355 0.35 -13.09 4.80
N GLY A 356 1.53 -13.70 4.69
CA GLY A 356 2.10 -14.13 3.42
C GLY A 356 2.71 -13.01 2.56
N PHE A 357 2.81 -11.78 3.07
CA PHE A 357 3.61 -10.72 2.46
C PHE A 357 5.04 -10.75 2.98
N THR A 358 6.00 -10.44 2.09
CA THR A 358 7.37 -10.12 2.47
C THR A 358 7.50 -8.62 2.60
N ASP A 359 7.93 -8.15 3.76
CA ASP A 359 8.11 -6.73 4.02
C ASP A 359 9.53 -6.30 3.62
N VAL A 360 9.62 -5.21 2.87
CA VAL A 360 10.89 -4.59 2.48
C VAL A 360 10.84 -3.10 2.73
N GLU A 361 11.96 -2.54 3.16
CA GLU A 361 12.04 -1.10 3.43
C GLU A 361 12.82 -0.39 2.34
N VAL A 362 12.26 0.69 1.79
CA VAL A 362 12.95 1.55 0.82
C VAL A 362 14.17 2.18 1.49
N ALA A 363 15.34 1.91 0.91
CA ALA A 363 16.59 2.50 1.33
C ALA A 363 16.71 3.94 0.81
N ASP A 364 17.38 4.77 1.62
CA ASP A 364 17.77 6.12 1.27
C ASP A 364 18.60 6.13 -0.04
N PHE A 365 18.49 7.19 -0.84
CA PHE A 365 19.30 7.33 -2.05
C PHE A 365 20.80 7.26 -1.72
N THR A 366 21.52 6.46 -2.49
CA THR A 366 23.00 6.47 -2.54
C THR A 366 23.49 7.73 -3.23
N PRO A 367 24.74 8.17 -2.97
CA PRO A 367 25.35 9.27 -3.72
C PRO A 367 25.25 9.11 -5.24
N GLU A 368 25.40 7.88 -5.75
CA GLU A 368 25.28 7.57 -7.18
C GLU A 368 23.82 7.70 -7.68
N GLN A 369 22.83 7.37 -6.86
CA GLN A 369 21.41 7.62 -7.18
C GLN A 369 21.09 9.11 -7.17
N VAL A 370 21.67 9.88 -6.24
CA VAL A 370 21.56 11.34 -6.17
C VAL A 370 22.13 11.96 -7.45
N ASP A 371 23.35 11.60 -7.84
CA ASP A 371 23.99 12.13 -9.05
C ASP A 371 23.16 11.84 -10.31
N ARG A 372 22.69 10.58 -10.48
CA ARG A 372 21.82 10.21 -11.61
C ARG A 372 20.51 10.98 -11.61
N PHE A 373 19.91 11.23 -10.45
CA PHE A 373 18.70 12.02 -10.35
C PHE A 373 18.96 13.47 -10.77
N VAL A 374 20.04 14.07 -10.27
CA VAL A 374 20.45 15.45 -10.61
C VAL A 374 20.65 15.58 -12.13
N ASP A 375 21.38 14.65 -12.75
CA ASP A 375 21.61 14.66 -14.20
C ASP A 375 20.30 14.58 -14.99
N LYS A 376 19.40 13.65 -14.63
CA LYS A 376 18.09 13.50 -15.28
C LYS A 376 17.23 14.74 -15.08
N TRP A 377 17.20 15.29 -13.88
CA TRP A 377 16.42 16.48 -13.54
C TRP A 377 16.86 17.68 -14.39
N PHE A 378 18.15 17.98 -14.43
CA PHE A 378 18.67 19.10 -15.22
C PHE A 378 18.49 18.86 -16.72
N LYS A 379 18.58 17.62 -17.19
CA LYS A 379 18.26 17.29 -18.59
C LYS A 379 16.81 17.61 -18.97
N ILE A 380 15.86 17.36 -18.06
CA ILE A 380 14.43 17.62 -18.27
C ILE A 380 14.13 19.13 -18.26
N VAL A 381 14.81 19.88 -17.39
CA VAL A 381 14.50 21.28 -17.08
C VAL A 381 15.30 22.27 -17.92
N ASP A 382 16.54 21.93 -18.29
CA ASP A 382 17.44 22.76 -19.11
C ASP A 382 17.57 22.24 -20.55
N SER A 383 16.57 21.53 -21.06
CA SER A 383 16.52 21.08 -22.46
C SER A 383 16.63 22.27 -23.41
N GLY A 384 17.85 22.60 -23.85
CA GLY A 384 18.17 23.76 -24.69
C GLY A 384 19.29 24.69 -24.18
N SER A 385 19.78 24.52 -22.95
CA SER A 385 20.94 25.28 -22.42
C SER A 385 22.28 24.65 -22.83
N GLN A 386 23.31 25.48 -23.05
CA GLN A 386 24.68 25.04 -23.38
C GLN A 386 25.46 24.53 -22.15
N ALA A 387 25.10 24.97 -20.94
CA ALA A 387 25.78 24.59 -19.70
C ALA A 387 24.75 24.16 -18.64
N SER A 388 24.90 22.92 -18.15
CA SER A 388 24.10 22.39 -17.05
C SER A 388 24.77 22.69 -15.71
N LEU A 389 23.97 23.09 -14.72
CA LEU A 389 24.43 23.28 -13.33
C LEU A 389 24.58 21.96 -12.56
N ALA A 390 24.23 20.81 -13.16
CA ALA A 390 24.30 19.50 -12.51
C ALA A 390 25.69 19.18 -11.90
N PRO A 391 26.82 19.35 -12.62
CA PRO A 391 28.14 19.06 -12.02
C PRO A 391 28.48 19.96 -10.83
N GLN A 392 28.03 21.22 -10.87
CA GLN A 392 28.25 22.18 -9.78
C GLN A 392 27.43 21.81 -8.54
N LEU A 393 26.17 21.38 -8.72
CA LEU A 393 25.34 20.90 -7.63
C LEU A 393 25.94 19.65 -6.98
N GLN A 394 26.33 18.66 -7.79
CA GLN A 394 26.98 17.42 -7.31
C GLN A 394 28.24 17.73 -6.51
N GLN A 395 29.06 18.69 -6.96
CA GLN A 395 30.24 19.14 -6.23
C GLN A 395 29.87 19.78 -4.89
N GLN A 396 28.89 20.69 -4.85
CA GLN A 396 28.50 21.37 -3.61
C GLN A 396 27.85 20.43 -2.59
N LEU A 397 27.07 19.45 -3.05
CA LEU A 397 26.47 18.43 -2.18
C LEU A 397 27.52 17.52 -1.51
N ARG A 398 28.72 17.41 -2.08
CA ARG A 398 29.84 16.65 -1.50
C ARG A 398 30.73 17.49 -0.57
N ALA A 399 30.52 18.80 -0.49
CA ALA A 399 31.29 19.67 0.40
C ALA A 399 30.79 19.57 1.84
N GLU A 400 31.69 19.40 2.81
CA GLU A 400 31.36 19.21 4.24
C GLU A 400 30.50 20.35 4.81
N GLU A 401 30.74 21.58 4.37
CA GLU A 401 29.98 22.77 4.78
C GLU A 401 28.50 22.74 4.39
N ASN A 402 28.13 21.92 3.40
CA ASN A 402 26.75 21.73 2.94
C ASN A 402 26.12 20.43 3.46
N ASN A 403 26.77 19.73 4.40
CA ASN A 403 26.26 18.46 4.94
C ASN A 403 24.80 18.54 5.44
N PRO A 404 24.34 19.61 6.13
CA PRO A 404 22.94 19.72 6.55
C PRO A 404 21.92 19.66 5.41
N ILE A 405 22.30 20.12 4.21
CA ILE A 405 21.49 20.06 2.98
C ILE A 405 21.71 18.73 2.26
N ALA A 406 22.95 18.25 2.20
CA ALA A 406 23.30 16.95 1.60
C ALA A 406 22.52 15.81 2.25
N GLU A 407 22.33 15.86 3.58
CA GLU A 407 21.52 14.91 4.34
C GLU A 407 20.04 14.85 3.88
N LEU A 408 19.52 15.90 3.24
CA LEU A 408 18.15 15.91 2.71
C LEU A 408 18.02 15.22 1.34
N THR A 409 19.14 15.00 0.64
CA THR A 409 19.16 14.39 -0.71
C THR A 409 18.74 12.92 -0.72
N ILE A 410 18.65 12.30 0.46
CA ILE A 410 18.26 10.90 0.65
C ILE A 410 16.84 10.59 0.15
N THR A 411 15.96 11.61 0.03
CA THR A 411 14.62 11.44 -0.53
C THR A 411 14.43 12.19 -1.86
N PRO A 412 13.84 11.55 -2.89
CA PRO A 412 13.67 12.18 -4.20
C PRO A 412 12.90 13.51 -4.19
N VAL A 413 11.92 13.68 -3.30
CA VAL A 413 11.14 14.92 -3.22
C VAL A 413 11.97 16.12 -2.74
N LEU A 414 12.84 15.92 -1.75
CA LEU A 414 13.73 16.96 -1.23
C LEU A 414 14.87 17.21 -2.20
N LEU A 415 15.40 16.18 -2.84
CA LEU A 415 16.39 16.34 -3.89
C LEU A 415 15.85 17.16 -5.07
N ASN A 416 14.58 16.96 -5.45
CA ASN A 416 13.91 17.78 -6.46
C ASN A 416 13.83 19.26 -6.01
N LEU A 417 13.46 19.51 -4.76
CA LEU A 417 13.43 20.87 -4.19
C LEU A 417 14.82 21.52 -4.22
N ILE A 418 15.87 20.78 -3.85
CA ILE A 418 17.27 21.25 -3.89
C ILE A 418 17.67 21.61 -5.31
N CYS A 419 17.37 20.75 -6.30
CA CYS A 419 17.69 21.04 -7.70
C CYS A 419 17.00 22.32 -8.18
N ALA A 420 15.73 22.51 -7.82
CA ALA A 420 14.98 23.72 -8.14
C ALA A 420 15.62 24.97 -7.51
N VAL A 421 15.77 25.00 -6.18
CA VAL A 421 16.34 26.14 -5.47
C VAL A 421 17.74 26.47 -5.97
N PHE A 422 18.58 25.46 -6.19
CA PHE A 422 19.94 25.65 -6.68
C PHE A 422 19.98 26.33 -8.06
N ARG A 423 19.06 25.93 -8.95
CA ARG A 423 18.93 26.54 -10.28
C ARG A 423 18.49 28.00 -10.18
N ASP A 424 17.49 28.28 -9.36
CA ASP A 424 16.94 29.64 -9.23
C ASP A 424 17.93 30.60 -8.55
N GLU A 425 18.72 30.08 -7.60
CA GLU A 425 19.79 30.80 -6.90
C GLU A 425 21.11 30.87 -7.71
N GLN A 426 21.05 30.54 -9.01
CA GLN A 426 22.17 30.62 -9.95
C GLN A 426 23.41 29.85 -9.48
N GLY A 427 23.20 28.68 -8.89
CA GLY A 427 24.27 27.78 -8.45
C GLY A 427 24.75 27.99 -7.01
N ASN A 428 23.92 28.57 -6.14
CA ASN A 428 24.23 28.73 -4.71
C ASN A 428 23.28 27.90 -3.84
N LEU A 429 23.80 26.97 -3.04
CA LEU A 429 23.01 26.27 -2.03
C LEU A 429 22.80 27.11 -0.77
N PRO A 430 21.59 27.08 -0.17
CA PRO A 430 21.37 27.61 1.18
C PRO A 430 22.19 26.85 2.23
N LYS A 431 22.57 27.51 3.33
CA LYS A 431 23.36 26.86 4.40
C LYS A 431 22.51 26.16 5.47
N LYS A 432 21.25 26.58 5.62
CA LYS A 432 20.31 26.05 6.63
C LYS A 432 19.11 25.38 5.96
N ARG A 433 18.54 24.35 6.59
CA ARG A 433 17.37 23.61 6.08
C ARG A 433 16.14 24.50 5.99
N PHE A 434 15.87 25.29 7.03
CA PHE A 434 14.78 26.26 6.97
C PHE A 434 14.89 27.20 5.75
N GLN A 435 16.08 27.72 5.44
CA GLN A 435 16.29 28.60 4.28
C GLN A 435 16.03 27.88 2.94
N LEU A 436 16.39 26.60 2.85
CA LEU A 436 16.06 25.78 1.67
C LEU A 436 14.54 25.65 1.51
N TYR A 437 13.82 25.35 2.59
CA TYR A 437 12.36 25.26 2.56
C TYR A 437 11.71 26.61 2.25
N GLU A 438 12.14 27.68 2.90
CA GLU A 438 11.66 29.04 2.65
C GLU A 438 11.80 29.45 1.19
N LYS A 439 13.03 29.36 0.64
CA LYS A 439 13.29 29.69 -0.76
C LYS A 439 12.51 28.78 -1.71
N GLY A 440 12.51 27.48 -1.43
CA GLY A 440 11.84 26.49 -2.27
C GLY A 440 10.32 26.68 -2.31
N MET A 441 9.69 26.90 -1.16
CA MET A 441 8.24 27.12 -1.08
C MET A 441 7.85 28.46 -1.72
N ARG A 442 8.61 29.54 -1.45
CA ARG A 442 8.38 30.84 -2.10
C ARG A 442 8.52 30.75 -3.62
N HIS A 443 9.54 30.05 -4.12
CA HIS A 443 9.68 29.80 -5.55
C HIS A 443 8.47 29.06 -6.14
N LEU A 444 8.00 27.99 -5.48
CA LEU A 444 6.80 27.27 -5.93
C LEU A 444 5.56 28.18 -5.95
N LEU A 445 5.42 29.08 -4.97
CA LEU A 445 4.32 30.04 -4.87
C LEU A 445 4.38 31.17 -5.91
N GLU A 446 5.57 31.59 -6.34
CA GLU A 446 5.76 32.56 -7.43
C GLU A 446 5.21 32.07 -8.78
N ARG A 447 5.14 30.74 -8.94
CA ARG A 447 4.60 30.11 -10.15
C ARG A 447 3.08 30.16 -10.22
N LEU A 448 2.41 30.43 -9.10
CA LEU A 448 0.96 30.61 -9.00
C LEU A 448 0.57 31.96 -9.62
N LYS A 449 0.57 32.02 -10.95
CA LYS A 449 0.35 33.23 -11.76
C LYS A 449 -1.11 33.37 -12.20
N ARG A 450 -1.89 32.28 -12.21
CA ARG A 450 -3.28 32.27 -12.72
C ARG A 450 -4.32 31.92 -11.66
N THR A 451 -4.20 32.49 -10.47
CA THR A 451 -5.31 32.43 -9.51
C THR A 451 -6.49 33.29 -9.99
N PRO A 452 -7.74 32.79 -9.90
CA PRO A 452 -8.95 33.55 -10.20
C PRO A 452 -9.17 34.75 -9.28
N ILE A 453 -8.54 34.71 -8.10
CA ILE A 453 -8.48 35.82 -7.17
C ILE A 453 -7.32 36.68 -7.65
N ASP A 454 -7.69 37.86 -8.14
CA ASP A 454 -6.91 39.10 -8.30
C ASP A 454 -5.38 38.93 -8.35
N GLU A 455 -4.73 39.51 -9.37
CA GLU A 455 -3.25 39.57 -9.52
C GLU A 455 -2.51 40.17 -8.29
N ARG A 456 -3.27 40.64 -7.29
CA ARG A 456 -2.86 41.25 -6.03
C ARG A 456 -2.59 40.28 -4.86
N LEU A 457 -2.84 38.97 -4.99
CA LEU A 457 -2.42 38.02 -3.96
C LEU A 457 -0.88 37.96 -3.92
N THR A 458 -0.30 38.70 -2.97
CA THR A 458 1.14 38.67 -2.73
C THR A 458 1.57 37.27 -2.32
N ILE A 459 2.86 36.94 -2.53
CA ILE A 459 3.45 35.67 -2.10
C ILE A 459 3.21 35.47 -0.60
N ASP A 460 3.34 36.53 0.19
CA ASP A 460 3.16 36.46 1.65
C ASP A 460 1.72 36.07 2.04
N VAL A 461 0.70 36.54 1.32
CA VAL A 461 -0.69 36.12 1.58
C VAL A 461 -0.91 34.65 1.22
N LYS A 462 -0.32 34.19 0.11
CA LYS A 462 -0.40 32.77 -0.30
C LYS A 462 0.31 31.85 0.69
N GLU A 463 1.47 32.27 1.17
CA GLU A 463 2.25 31.57 2.19
C GLU A 463 1.50 31.54 3.52
N GLU A 464 0.94 32.66 3.96
CA GLU A 464 0.14 32.75 5.19
C GLU A 464 -1.11 31.85 5.13
N PHE A 465 -1.79 31.83 3.98
CA PHE A 465 -2.92 30.93 3.74
C PHE A 465 -2.52 29.46 3.91
N LEU A 466 -1.44 29.02 3.25
CA LEU A 466 -0.97 27.64 3.35
C LEU A 466 -0.50 27.31 4.77
N ALA A 467 0.13 28.25 5.46
CA ALA A 467 0.56 28.10 6.85
C ALA A 467 -0.65 27.89 7.79
N GLU A 468 -1.71 28.66 7.62
CA GLU A 468 -2.93 28.52 8.41
C GLU A 468 -3.69 27.23 8.12
N LEU A 469 -3.79 26.86 6.83
CA LEU A 469 -4.36 25.59 6.40
C LEU A 469 -3.57 24.41 6.99
N ALA A 470 -2.24 24.45 6.86
CA ALA A 470 -1.32 23.43 7.36
C ALA A 470 -1.53 23.19 8.86
N LEU A 471 -1.42 24.24 9.68
CA LEU A 471 -1.61 24.14 11.13
C LEU A 471 -3.00 23.57 11.48
N THR A 472 -4.06 24.04 10.81
CA THR A 472 -5.44 23.58 11.07
C THR A 472 -5.61 22.09 10.79
N LEU A 473 -5.13 21.62 9.64
CA LEU A 473 -5.18 20.21 9.25
C LEU A 473 -4.28 19.34 10.13
N PHE A 474 -3.08 19.84 10.44
CA PHE A 474 -2.12 19.13 11.28
C PHE A 474 -2.70 18.92 12.67
N GLU A 475 -3.27 19.94 13.32
CA GLU A 475 -3.88 19.78 14.64
C GLU A 475 -5.03 18.78 14.69
N LYS A 476 -5.82 18.69 13.61
CA LYS A 476 -6.93 17.74 13.46
C LYS A 476 -6.50 16.33 13.07
N ASN A 477 -5.21 16.12 12.78
CA ASN A 477 -4.69 14.88 12.22
C ASN A 477 -5.33 14.52 10.87
N ASP A 478 -5.73 15.54 10.11
CA ASP A 478 -6.40 15.39 8.82
C ASP A 478 -5.39 15.67 7.69
N TYR A 479 -4.65 14.64 7.28
CA TYR A 479 -3.66 14.74 6.20
C TYR A 479 -4.29 14.68 4.80
N PHE A 480 -5.57 14.34 4.75
CA PHE A 480 -6.25 13.88 3.55
C PHE A 480 -7.67 14.48 3.42
N PRO A 481 -7.83 15.81 3.58
CA PRO A 481 -9.14 16.44 3.62
C PRO A 481 -9.94 16.26 2.33
N GLU A 482 -11.27 16.17 2.48
CA GLU A 482 -12.22 16.26 1.38
C GLU A 482 -12.10 17.60 0.64
N GLN A 483 -12.31 17.57 -0.67
CA GLN A 483 -12.33 18.76 -1.53
C GLN A 483 -13.32 19.80 -1.01
N GLN A 484 -14.49 19.39 -0.51
CA GLN A 484 -15.49 20.30 0.03
C GLN A 484 -14.99 21.02 1.30
N THR A 485 -14.20 20.35 2.13
CA THR A 485 -13.57 20.92 3.32
C THR A 485 -12.52 21.96 2.93
N LEU A 486 -11.68 21.66 1.94
CA LEU A 486 -10.70 22.63 1.42
C LEU A 486 -11.36 23.81 0.71
N GLU A 487 -12.36 23.56 -0.15
CA GLU A 487 -13.13 24.62 -0.82
C GLU A 487 -13.81 25.54 0.18
N LYS A 488 -14.36 24.98 1.27
CA LYS A 488 -14.92 25.77 2.37
C LYS A 488 -13.85 26.61 3.04
N PHE A 489 -12.71 26.03 3.39
CA PHE A 489 -11.60 26.77 4.01
C PHE A 489 -11.10 27.92 3.12
N ILE A 490 -10.92 27.66 1.81
CA ILE A 490 -10.51 28.66 0.81
C ILE A 490 -11.56 29.77 0.70
N ARG A 491 -12.85 29.41 0.63
CA ARG A 491 -13.95 30.38 0.58
C ARG A 491 -13.95 31.26 1.81
N ASP A 492 -13.82 30.68 2.99
CA ASP A 492 -13.94 31.40 4.26
C ASP A 492 -12.71 32.32 4.45
N TYR A 493 -11.52 31.87 4.04
CA TYR A 493 -10.28 32.66 4.13
C TYR A 493 -10.23 33.82 3.12
N PHE A 494 -10.51 33.56 1.85
CA PHE A 494 -10.43 34.56 0.79
C PHE A 494 -11.74 35.32 0.54
N VAL A 495 -12.84 34.91 1.18
CA VAL A 495 -14.19 35.46 1.00
C VAL A 495 -14.63 35.41 -0.46
N VAL A 496 -14.69 34.20 -1.04
CA VAL A 496 -14.99 33.98 -2.45
C VAL A 496 -16.08 32.94 -2.71
N GLU A 497 -16.73 32.98 -3.88
CA GLU A 497 -17.71 31.96 -4.24
C GLU A 497 -17.07 30.57 -4.44
N ARG A 498 -17.89 29.51 -4.34
CA ARG A 498 -17.43 28.11 -4.46
C ARG A 498 -16.68 27.85 -5.77
N SER A 499 -17.17 28.38 -6.89
CA SER A 499 -16.54 28.20 -8.21
C SER A 499 -15.12 28.78 -8.26
N VAL A 500 -14.87 29.88 -7.55
CA VAL A 500 -13.56 30.51 -7.39
C VAL A 500 -12.69 29.67 -6.47
N ALA A 501 -13.23 29.18 -5.36
CA ALA A 501 -12.54 28.29 -4.42
C ALA A 501 -12.00 27.02 -5.11
N THR A 502 -12.84 26.34 -5.90
CA THR A 502 -12.44 25.16 -6.68
C THR A 502 -11.29 25.48 -7.63
N ARG A 503 -11.36 26.63 -8.32
CA ARG A 503 -10.32 27.04 -9.26
C ARG A 503 -8.99 27.39 -8.55
N ILE A 504 -9.01 27.97 -7.35
CA ILE A 504 -7.80 28.22 -6.55
C ILE A 504 -7.16 26.90 -6.12
N LEU A 505 -7.97 25.97 -5.61
CA LEU A 505 -7.49 24.65 -5.21
C LEU A 505 -6.82 23.93 -6.39
N LYS A 506 -7.45 23.95 -7.56
CA LYS A 506 -6.87 23.40 -8.80
C LYS A 506 -5.63 24.16 -9.28
N ALA A 507 -5.53 25.46 -9.01
CA ALA A 507 -4.33 26.24 -9.32
C ALA A 507 -3.14 25.83 -8.44
N PHE A 508 -3.35 25.61 -7.13
CA PHE A 508 -2.30 25.04 -6.27
C PHE A 508 -1.82 23.67 -6.78
N GLU A 509 -2.72 22.86 -7.31
CA GLU A 509 -2.38 21.55 -7.89
C GLU A 509 -1.62 21.60 -9.22
N THR A 510 -2.01 22.51 -10.10
CA THR A 510 -1.53 22.54 -11.48
C THR A 510 -0.31 23.45 -11.65
N GLU A 511 -0.20 24.53 -10.86
CA GLU A 511 0.88 25.51 -10.98
C GLU A 511 1.98 25.32 -9.93
N THR A 512 1.63 24.94 -8.69
CA THR A 512 2.63 24.81 -7.60
C THR A 512 2.98 23.36 -7.28
N GLY A 513 2.00 22.45 -7.38
CA GLY A 513 2.14 21.07 -6.90
C GLY A 513 2.29 20.95 -5.38
N LEU A 514 1.97 21.99 -4.61
CA LEU A 514 2.03 21.98 -3.14
C LEU A 514 0.85 21.24 -2.51
N LEU A 515 -0.33 21.39 -3.11
CA LEU A 515 -1.52 20.61 -2.78
C LEU A 515 -1.84 19.71 -3.97
N ILE A 516 -2.08 18.43 -3.73
CA ILE A 516 -2.43 17.48 -4.79
C ILE A 516 -3.65 16.65 -4.42
N GLU A 517 -4.49 16.41 -5.43
CA GLU A 517 -5.56 15.42 -5.39
C GLU A 517 -4.94 14.03 -5.38
N ARG A 518 -5.19 13.25 -4.32
CA ARG A 518 -4.64 11.88 -4.14
C ARG A 518 -5.58 10.82 -4.68
N SER A 519 -6.87 11.11 -4.56
CA SER A 519 -8.01 10.32 -5.03
C SER A 519 -9.13 11.28 -5.42
N ALA A 520 -10.12 10.80 -6.16
CA ALA A 520 -11.25 11.60 -6.61
C ALA A 520 -11.92 12.38 -5.46
N GLY A 521 -11.75 13.70 -5.44
CA GLY A 521 -12.36 14.58 -4.45
C GLY A 521 -11.64 14.64 -3.10
N TYR A 522 -10.43 14.10 -2.97
CA TYR A 522 -9.64 14.24 -1.76
C TYR A 522 -8.19 14.68 -2.00
N TRP A 523 -7.72 15.49 -1.08
CA TRP A 523 -6.56 16.33 -1.27
C TRP A 523 -5.55 16.18 -0.14
N SER A 524 -4.30 16.58 -0.36
CA SER A 524 -3.25 16.60 0.65
C SER A 524 -2.17 17.59 0.28
N PHE A 525 -1.30 17.94 1.23
CA PHE A 525 0.02 18.44 0.86
C PHE A 525 0.77 17.37 0.05
N SER A 526 1.47 17.78 -1.00
CA SER A 526 2.23 16.85 -1.85
C SER A 526 3.31 16.11 -1.08
N HIS A 527 3.78 16.69 0.01
CA HIS A 527 4.68 16.04 0.94
C HIS A 527 4.45 16.45 2.40
N LEU A 528 4.70 15.52 3.33
CA LEU A 528 4.56 15.78 4.77
C LEU A 528 5.51 16.90 5.23
N THR A 529 6.75 16.95 4.73
CA THR A 529 7.71 18.01 5.11
C THR A 529 7.22 19.41 4.74
N PHE A 530 6.42 19.55 3.67
CA PHE A 530 5.80 20.84 3.32
C PHE A 530 4.69 21.18 4.29
N HIS A 531 3.87 20.19 4.67
CA HIS A 531 2.87 20.35 5.74
C HIS A 531 3.55 20.76 7.05
N GLU A 532 4.65 20.10 7.43
CA GLU A 532 5.43 20.40 8.64
C GLU A 532 6.07 21.80 8.59
N TYR A 533 6.66 22.19 7.46
CA TYR A 533 7.21 23.53 7.24
C TYR A 533 6.15 24.63 7.40
N PHE A 534 5.02 24.52 6.70
CA PHE A 534 3.95 25.51 6.79
C PHE A 534 3.31 25.55 8.18
N THR A 535 3.24 24.39 8.85
CA THR A 535 2.79 24.29 10.25
C THR A 535 3.75 25.03 11.18
N ALA A 536 5.06 24.82 11.04
CA ALA A 536 6.09 25.51 11.80
C ALA A 536 6.04 27.03 11.56
N LEU A 537 5.90 27.45 10.31
CA LEU A 537 5.81 28.86 9.92
C LEU A 537 4.62 29.57 10.58
N LYS A 538 3.43 28.94 10.60
CA LYS A 538 2.26 29.52 11.30
C LYS A 538 2.45 29.50 12.81
N ALA A 539 2.98 28.41 13.35
CA ALA A 539 3.17 28.24 14.78
C ALA A 539 4.17 29.24 15.37
N ASP A 540 5.18 29.65 14.60
CA ASP A 540 6.15 30.66 15.01
C ASP A 540 5.54 32.06 15.19
N LYS A 541 4.56 32.41 14.34
CA LYS A 541 3.82 33.69 14.42
C LYS A 541 2.82 33.75 15.58
N LEU A 542 2.57 32.64 16.27
CA LEU A 542 1.67 32.60 17.43
C LEU A 542 2.31 33.30 18.64
N ASN A 543 1.47 33.81 19.53
CA ASN A 543 1.99 34.41 20.76
C ASN A 543 2.61 33.34 21.68
N HIS A 544 3.45 33.78 22.61
CA HIS A 544 4.19 32.87 23.51
C HIS A 544 3.28 31.92 24.31
N SER A 545 2.09 32.37 24.71
CA SER A 545 1.12 31.57 25.46
C SER A 545 0.57 30.42 24.62
N GLU A 546 0.13 30.73 23.39
CA GLU A 546 -0.41 29.76 22.43
C GLU A 546 0.62 28.70 22.03
N MET A 547 1.86 29.11 21.80
CA MET A 547 2.94 28.18 21.48
C MET A 547 3.28 27.28 22.67
N THR A 548 3.31 27.84 23.88
CA THR A 548 3.53 27.08 25.11
C THR A 548 2.43 26.03 25.33
N GLN A 549 1.17 26.37 25.02
CA GLN A 549 0.06 25.43 25.11
C GLN A 549 0.22 24.26 24.14
N ARG A 550 0.64 24.53 22.90
CA ARG A 550 0.91 23.50 21.89
C ARG A 550 2.07 22.61 22.27
N LEU A 551 3.18 23.17 22.75
CA LEU A 551 4.29 22.39 23.30
C LEU A 551 3.82 21.48 24.43
N LYS A 552 3.04 21.98 25.39
CA LYS A 552 2.50 21.16 26.49
C LYS A 552 1.60 20.03 25.99
N LYS A 553 0.75 20.31 25.00
CA LYS A 553 -0.21 19.36 24.44
C LYS A 553 0.46 18.29 23.59
N TYR A 554 1.40 18.69 22.73
CA TYR A 554 1.90 17.86 21.63
C TYR A 554 3.36 17.38 21.80
N ARG A 555 4.09 17.77 22.85
CA ARG A 555 5.52 17.40 23.07
C ARG A 555 5.84 15.90 23.00
N PHE A 556 4.87 15.02 23.27
CA PHE A 556 5.06 13.57 23.23
C PHE A 556 4.51 12.94 21.94
N GLU A 557 3.86 13.73 21.07
CA GLU A 557 3.39 13.26 19.77
C GLU A 557 4.55 13.30 18.77
N LYS A 558 5.00 12.11 18.34
CA LYS A 558 6.12 11.93 17.41
C LYS A 558 6.02 12.74 16.11
N ARG A 559 4.79 13.07 15.67
CA ARG A 559 4.53 13.87 14.48
C ARG A 559 4.91 15.35 14.63
N TRP A 560 4.87 15.90 15.84
CA TRP A 560 5.20 17.32 16.09
C TRP A 560 6.69 17.60 16.23
N TYR A 561 7.52 16.56 16.31
CA TYR A 561 8.96 16.72 16.54
C TYR A 561 9.65 17.59 15.48
N GLU A 562 9.40 17.32 14.19
CA GLU A 562 10.03 18.08 13.10
C GLU A 562 9.54 19.54 13.08
N VAL A 563 8.24 19.74 13.33
CA VAL A 563 7.65 21.07 13.47
C VAL A 563 8.37 21.86 14.56
N PHE A 564 8.66 21.25 15.72
CA PHE A 564 9.38 21.94 16.80
C PHE A 564 10.85 22.22 16.46
N LEU A 565 11.53 21.34 15.72
CA LEU A 565 12.89 21.61 15.25
C LEU A 565 12.93 22.80 14.27
N LEU A 566 12.02 22.84 13.31
CA LEU A 566 11.91 23.94 12.36
C LEU A 566 11.61 25.26 13.06
N ILE A 567 10.73 25.27 14.07
CA ILE A 567 10.48 26.49 14.87
C ILE A 567 11.74 26.95 15.60
N ALA A 568 12.55 26.03 16.13
CA ALA A 568 13.81 26.39 16.77
C ALA A 568 14.83 27.00 15.77
N GLU A 569 14.90 26.46 14.54
CA GLU A 569 15.74 27.01 13.48
C GLU A 569 15.30 28.43 13.07
N ILE A 570 13.99 28.66 12.95
CA ILE A 570 13.42 29.99 12.63
C ILE A 570 13.87 31.02 13.67
N LYS A 571 13.62 30.74 14.95
CA LYS A 571 13.96 31.66 16.06
C LYS A 571 15.45 31.91 16.21
N GLY A 572 16.28 30.89 15.96
CA GLY A 572 17.73 31.03 15.95
C GLY A 572 18.26 31.88 14.80
N ASN A 573 17.46 32.10 13.74
CA ASN A 573 17.82 32.93 12.61
C ASN A 573 17.45 34.41 12.81
N GLU A 574 16.45 34.71 13.65
CA GLU A 574 16.04 36.08 14.00
C GLU A 574 16.95 36.74 15.05
N GLN A 575 17.74 35.94 15.79
CA GLN A 575 18.67 36.41 16.84
C GLN A 575 20.12 36.54 16.35
N GLY A 576 20.38 36.35 15.05
CA GLY A 576 21.71 36.32 14.43
C GLY A 576 22.12 37.61 13.73
#